data_AF-A0A812YVW6-F1
#
_entry.id   AF-A0A812YVW6-F1
#
_cell.length_a   1.000
_cell.length_b   1.000
_cell.length_c   1.000
_cell.angle_alpha   90.00
_cell.angle_beta   90.00
_cell.angle_gamma   90.00
#
_symmetry.space_group_name_H-M   'P 1'
#
loop_
_entity.id
_entity.type
_entity.pdbx_description
1 polymer ?
#
loop_
_entity_poly.entity_id
_entity_poly.type
_entity_poly.pdbx_seq_one_letter_code
_entity_poly.pdbx_strand_id
1 'polypeptide(L)'
;MPAVWSVPEALVAAELATAFPSNAGYVTWVTAAFGPFWGFLEGFLSWVAGVSDNSIYPVLFCDYLKHILPATADGTPRILCALAFALALSWLNYAGLNIMGWSRATDLLPE
;
A
#
# COMPACT_ATOMS: atom_id res chain seq x y z
N MET A 1 5.77 21.18 9.02
CA MET A 1 6.35 20.84 7.70
C MET A 1 5.65 19.69 6.93
N PRO A 2 4.37 19.32 7.15
CA PRO A 2 3.63 18.51 6.16
C PRO A 2 3.03 19.36 5.04
N ALA A 3 2.45 20.52 5.37
CA ALA A 3 1.71 21.34 4.41
C ALA A 3 2.59 21.91 3.28
N VAL A 4 3.85 22.24 3.55
CA VAL A 4 4.76 22.81 2.55
C VAL A 4 5.19 21.77 1.50
N TRP A 5 5.18 20.49 1.85
CA TRP A 5 5.64 19.41 0.98
C TRP A 5 4.48 18.60 0.39
N SER A 6 3.52 18.20 1.21
CA SER A 6 2.42 17.33 0.80
C SER A 6 1.33 18.05 -0.01
N VAL A 7 1.11 19.35 0.22
CA VAL A 7 0.11 20.12 -0.55
C VAL A 7 0.49 20.23 -2.04
N PRO A 8 1.70 20.67 -2.41
CA PRO A 8 2.07 20.74 -3.82
C PRO A 8 2.11 19.35 -4.47
N GLU A 9 2.60 18.33 -3.76
CA GLU A 9 2.59 16.94 -4.25
C GLU A 9 1.17 16.44 -4.55
N ALA A 10 0.22 16.68 -3.63
CA ALA A 10 -1.18 16.29 -3.81
C ALA A 10 -1.86 17.03 -4.98
N LEU A 11 -1.53 18.32 -5.17
CA LEU A 11 -2.03 19.09 -6.31
C LEU A 11 -1.51 18.53 -7.63
N VAL A 12 -0.22 18.21 -7.74
CA VAL A 12 0.35 17.60 -8.95
C VAL A 12 -0.27 16.23 -9.24
N ALA A 13 -0.46 15.40 -8.21
CA ALA A 13 -1.14 14.11 -8.35
C ALA A 13 -2.61 14.28 -8.79
N ALA A 14 -3.31 15.29 -8.29
CA ALA A 14 -4.69 15.58 -8.68
C ALA A 14 -4.79 16.02 -10.16
N GLU A 15 -3.91 16.89 -10.62
CA GLU A 15 -3.84 17.33 -12.02
C GLU A 15 -3.49 16.16 -12.97
N LEU A 16 -2.57 15.28 -12.56
CA LEU A 16 -2.24 14.08 -13.36
C LEU A 16 -3.37 13.05 -13.37
N ALA A 17 -4.08 12.87 -12.25
CA ALA A 17 -5.21 11.96 -12.16
C ALA A 17 -6.39 12.40 -13.04
N THR A 18 -6.61 13.71 -13.23
CA THR A 18 -7.64 14.22 -14.15
C THR A 18 -7.17 14.21 -15.61
N ALA A 19 -5.87 14.41 -15.87
CA ALA A 19 -5.31 14.39 -17.23
C ALA A 19 -5.24 12.99 -17.85
N PHE A 20 -5.05 11.94 -17.05
CA PHE A 20 -4.96 10.55 -17.51
C PHE A 20 -6.16 9.72 -17.01
N PRO A 21 -7.18 9.46 -17.85
CA PRO A 21 -8.36 8.67 -17.46
C PRO A 21 -8.07 7.16 -17.31
N SER A 22 -6.80 6.75 -17.26
CA SER A 22 -6.40 5.36 -17.07
C SER A 22 -6.15 5.06 -15.59
N ASN A 23 -6.68 3.94 -15.09
CA ASN A 23 -6.47 3.46 -13.71
C ASN A 23 -5.02 2.99 -13.41
N ALA A 24 -4.07 3.26 -14.29
CA ALA A 24 -2.71 2.73 -14.20
C ALA A 24 -1.76 3.59 -13.33
N GLY A 25 -2.25 4.71 -12.79
CA GLY A 25 -1.61 5.46 -11.70
C GLY A 25 -0.22 6.02 -12.03
N TYR A 26 0.63 6.11 -11.00
CA TYR A 26 1.96 6.75 -11.06
C TYR A 26 2.87 6.18 -12.17
N VAL A 27 2.82 4.87 -12.42
CA VAL A 27 3.61 4.20 -13.46
C VAL A 27 3.28 4.77 -14.84
N THR A 28 2.02 5.04 -15.13
CA THR A 28 1.59 5.61 -16.42
C THR A 28 1.95 7.08 -16.54
N TRP A 29 1.84 7.85 -15.46
CA TRP A 29 2.23 9.26 -15.46
C TRP A 29 3.72 9.42 -15.75
N VAL A 30 4.56 8.63 -15.08
CA VAL A 30 6.02 8.67 -15.28
C VAL A 30 6.41 8.08 -16.64
N THR A 31 5.73 7.03 -17.10
CA THR A 31 5.93 6.51 -18.45
C THR A 31 5.62 7.55 -19.52
N ALA A 32 4.54 8.31 -19.36
CA ALA A 32 4.15 9.34 -20.32
C ALA A 32 5.12 10.53 -20.32
N ALA A 33 5.68 10.90 -19.17
CA ALA A 33 6.58 12.04 -19.05
C ALA A 33 8.04 11.73 -19.45
N PHE A 34 8.56 10.56 -19.05
CA PHE A 34 9.99 10.24 -19.17
C PHE A 34 10.28 8.98 -20.01
N GLY A 35 9.25 8.22 -20.39
CA GLY A 35 9.36 7.01 -21.19
C GLY A 35 9.32 5.70 -20.39
N PRO A 36 9.30 4.54 -21.09
CA PRO A 36 8.98 3.24 -20.48
C PRO A 36 9.92 2.77 -19.37
N PHE A 37 11.22 3.08 -19.47
CA PHE A 37 12.20 2.69 -18.46
C PHE A 37 11.92 3.34 -17.09
N TRP A 38 11.61 4.63 -17.10
CA TRP A 38 11.36 5.39 -15.87
C TRP A 38 10.03 5.00 -15.22
N GLY A 39 9.02 4.67 -16.03
CA GLY A 39 7.79 4.09 -15.51
C GLY A 39 8.01 2.75 -14.81
N PHE A 40 8.80 1.85 -15.41
CA PHE A 40 9.17 0.59 -14.74
C PHE A 40 9.93 0.83 -13.44
N LEU A 41 10.89 1.78 -13.44
CA LEU A 41 11.66 2.11 -12.24
C LEU A 41 10.76 2.66 -11.13
N GLU A 42 9.84 3.58 -11.45
CA GLU A 42 8.87 4.09 -10.47
C GLU A 42 8.02 2.96 -9.90
N GLY A 43 7.46 2.09 -10.75
CA GLY A 43 6.69 0.93 -10.29
C GLY A 43 7.50 -0.03 -9.41
N PHE A 44 8.77 -0.26 -9.76
CA PHE A 44 9.67 -1.09 -8.96
C PHE A 44 9.98 -0.44 -7.59
N LEU A 45 10.28 0.85 -7.56
CA LEU A 45 10.54 1.58 -6.31
C LEU A 45 9.30 1.61 -5.42
N SER A 46 8.12 1.85 -6.00
CA SER A 46 6.83 1.81 -5.29
C SER A 46 6.55 0.42 -4.72
N TRP A 47 6.90 -0.65 -5.44
CA TRP A 47 6.83 -2.02 -4.92
C TRP A 47 7.80 -2.25 -3.75
N VAL A 48 9.06 -1.82 -3.87
CA VAL A 48 10.06 -1.93 -2.79
C VAL A 48 9.62 -1.17 -1.54
N ALA A 49 9.08 0.04 -1.71
CA ALA A 49 8.52 0.83 -0.62
C ALA A 49 7.37 0.08 0.06
N GLY A 50 6.42 -0.46 -0.72
CA GLY A 50 5.31 -1.25 -0.20
C GLY A 50 5.75 -2.50 0.56
N VAL A 51 6.75 -3.24 0.08
CA VAL A 51 7.30 -4.41 0.80
C VAL A 51 7.97 -3.99 2.11
N SER A 52 8.73 -2.89 2.07
CA SER A 52 9.41 -2.34 3.25
C SER A 52 8.40 -1.95 4.33
N ASP A 53 7.36 -1.20 3.97
CA ASP A 53 6.31 -0.79 4.90
C ASP A 53 5.59 -2.00 5.51
N ASN A 54 5.21 -2.99 4.68
CA ASN A 54 4.56 -4.21 5.16
C ASN A 54 5.43 -5.03 6.12
N SER A 55 6.76 -4.95 6.01
CA SER A 55 7.68 -5.65 6.93
C SER A 55 7.80 -4.96 8.30
N ILE A 56 7.60 -3.64 8.36
CA ILE A 56 7.79 -2.83 9.57
C ILE A 56 6.57 -2.98 10.51
N TYR A 57 5.34 -3.03 9.98
CA TYR A 57 4.13 -3.04 10.82
C TYR A 57 4.03 -4.23 11.79
N PRO A 58 4.29 -5.49 11.40
CA PRO A 58 4.22 -6.63 12.32
C PRO A 58 5.29 -6.56 13.41
N VAL A 59 6.48 -6.04 13.07
CA VAL A 59 7.59 -5.87 14.01
C VAL A 59 7.25 -4.82 15.05
N LEU A 60 6.74 -3.66 14.62
CA LEU A 60 6.27 -2.61 15.53
C LEU A 60 5.12 -3.10 16.42
N PHE A 61 4.16 -3.84 15.85
CA PHE A 61 3.07 -4.43 16.63
C PHE A 61 3.61 -5.34 17.74
N CYS A 62 4.58 -6.21 17.43
CA CYS A 62 5.22 -7.06 18.43
C CYS A 62 5.97 -6.25 19.50
N ASP A 63 6.67 -5.19 19.11
CA ASP A 63 7.40 -4.31 20.04
C ASP A 63 6.46 -3.56 20.99
N TYR A 64 5.30 -3.11 20.51
CA TYR A 64 4.24 -2.57 21.37
C TYR A 64 3.64 -3.65 22.27
N LEU A 65 3.34 -4.83 21.72
CA LEU A 65 2.70 -5.91 22.47
C LEU A 65 3.60 -6.45 23.60
N LYS A 66 4.93 -6.35 23.45
CA LYS A 66 5.92 -6.69 24.49
C LYS A 66 5.69 -5.93 25.82
N HIS A 67 5.11 -4.73 25.75
CA HIS A 67 4.79 -3.94 26.95
C HIS A 67 3.61 -4.50 27.74
N ILE A 68 2.73 -5.28 27.10
CA ILE A 68 1.52 -5.87 27.71
C ILE A 68 1.74 -7.36 28.00
N LEU A 69 2.41 -8.08 27.09
CA LEU A 69 2.71 -9.50 27.20
C LEU A 69 4.23 -9.71 27.04
N PRO A 70 5.02 -9.77 28.14
CA PRO A 70 6.47 -9.93 28.07
C PRO A 70 6.91 -11.22 27.38
N ALA A 71 6.03 -12.22 27.27
CA ALA A 71 6.29 -13.48 26.58
C ALA A 71 6.49 -13.32 25.06
N THR A 72 6.05 -12.21 24.44
CA THR A 72 6.34 -11.92 23.02
C THR A 72 7.66 -11.20 22.81
N ALA A 73 8.45 -11.03 23.88
CA ALA A 73 9.68 -10.27 23.88
C ALA A 73 10.71 -10.76 22.87
N ASP A 74 10.93 -12.07 22.80
CA ASP A 74 12.06 -12.70 22.10
C ASP A 74 11.75 -14.14 21.64
N GLY A 75 12.47 -14.60 20.61
CA GLY A 75 12.43 -15.98 20.13
C GLY A 75 11.18 -16.35 19.31
N THR A 76 10.79 -17.63 19.36
CA THR A 76 9.64 -18.21 18.65
C THR A 76 8.31 -17.46 18.84
N PRO A 77 7.91 -17.00 20.05
CA PRO A 77 6.62 -16.31 20.23
C PRO A 77 6.54 -14.96 19.51
N ARG A 78 7.68 -14.25 19.33
CA ARG A 78 7.73 -13.03 18.51
C ARG A 78 7.46 -13.33 17.03
N ILE A 79 8.09 -14.38 16.51
CA ILE A 79 7.91 -14.82 15.11
C ILE A 79 6.46 -15.24 14.87
N LEU A 80 5.87 -16.03 15.78
CA LEU A 80 4.47 -16.45 15.67
C LEU A 80 3.50 -15.27 15.75
N CYS A 81 3.76 -14.28 16.60
CA CYS A 81 2.95 -13.08 16.69
C CYS A 81 2.99 -12.24 15.40
N ALA A 82 4.19 -12.01 14.86
CA ALA A 82 4.36 -11.29 13.60
C ALA A 82 3.69 -12.03 12.43
N LEU A 83 3.82 -13.35 12.36
CA LEU A 83 3.16 -14.19 11.35
C LEU A 83 1.64 -14.15 11.48
N ALA A 84 1.09 -14.27 12.70
CA ALA A 84 -0.35 -14.19 12.94
C ALA A 84 -0.91 -12.83 12.51
N PHE A 85 -0.19 -11.74 12.82
CA PHE A 85 -0.58 -10.39 12.42
C PHE A 85 -0.53 -10.21 10.88
N ALA A 86 0.54 -10.68 10.22
CA ALA A 86 0.66 -10.63 8.77
C ALA A 86 -0.42 -11.46 8.06
N LEU A 87 -0.78 -12.63 8.60
CA LEU A 87 -1.85 -13.47 8.06
C LEU A 87 -3.23 -12.82 8.24
N ALA A 88 -3.48 -12.20 9.40
CA ALA A 88 -4.73 -11.47 9.65
C ALA A 88 -4.89 -10.28 8.69
N LEU A 89 -3.82 -9.50 8.48
CA LEU A 89 -3.84 -8.40 7.50
C LEU A 89 -3.99 -8.91 6.07
N SER A 90 -3.30 -9.99 5.71
CA SER A 90 -3.46 -10.63 4.40
C SER A 90 -4.91 -11.04 4.17
N TRP A 91 -5.54 -11.69 5.15
CA TRP A 91 -6.95 -12.07 5.08
C TRP A 91 -7.86 -10.85 4.91
N LEU A 92 -7.64 -9.79 5.68
CA LEU A 92 -8.41 -8.55 5.56
C LEU A 92 -8.27 -7.92 4.17
N ASN A 93 -7.05 -7.92 3.61
CA ASN A 93 -6.80 -7.45 2.24
C ASN A 93 -7.58 -8.29 1.22
N TYR A 94 -7.58 -9.61 1.35
CA TYR A 94 -8.38 -10.49 0.48
C TYR A 94 -9.89 -10.25 0.60
N ALA A 95 -10.40 -10.05 1.83
CA ALA A 95 -11.81 -9.75 2.04
C ALA A 95 -12.21 -8.40 1.41
N GLY A 96 -11.36 -7.38 1.55
CA GLY A 96 -11.57 -6.06 0.96
C GLY A 96 -11.59 -6.06 -0.56
N LEU A 97 -10.75 -6.91 -1.19
CA LEU A 97 -10.75 -7.08 -2.65
C LEU A 97 -12.08 -7.61 -3.18
N ASN A 98 -12.73 -8.54 -2.46
CA ASN A 98 -14.05 -9.03 -2.84
C ASN A 98 -15.08 -7.89 -2.85
N ILE A 99 -15.08 -7.04 -1.81
CA ILE A 99 -16.01 -5.91 -1.69
C ILE A 99 -15.84 -4.91 -2.84
N MET A 100 -14.59 -4.56 -3.17
CA MET A 100 -14.27 -3.65 -4.28
C MET A 100 -14.52 -4.27 -5.67
N GLY A 101 -14.44 -5.60 -5.76
CA GLY A 101 -14.79 -6.34 -6.97
C GLY A 101 -16.28 -6.23 -7.28
N TRP A 102 -17.13 -6.35 -6.25
CA TRP A 102 -18.58 -6.19 -6.38
C TRP A 102 -18.99 -4.76 -6.77
N SER A 103 -18.37 -3.74 -6.18
CA SER A 103 -18.70 -2.34 -6.52
C SER A 103 -18.39 -2.00 -7.97
N ARG A 104 -17.30 -2.53 -8.53
CA ARG A 104 -16.97 -2.34 -9.96
C ARG A 104 -17.84 -3.17 -10.90
N ALA A 105 -18.33 -4.33 -10.46
CA ALA A 105 -19.23 -5.16 -11.25
C ALA A 105 -20.60 -4.50 -11.42
N THR A 106 -21.08 -3.76 -10.42
CA THR A 106 -22.32 -2.98 -10.52
C THR A 106 -22.19 -1.76 -11.43
N ASP A 107 -21.01 -1.15 -11.54
CA ASP A 107 -20.76 0.00 -12.44
C ASP A 107 -20.72 -0.38 -13.94
N LEU A 108 -20.62 -1.69 -14.25
CA LEU A 108 -20.54 -2.22 -15.63
C LEU A 108 -21.90 -2.68 -16.19
N LEU A 109 -22.98 -2.59 -15.41
CA LEU A 109 -24.33 -2.86 -15.90
C LEU A 109 -24.91 -1.57 -16.51
N PRO A 110 -25.18 -1.52 -17.82
CA PRO A 110 -25.96 -0.42 -18.39
C PRO A 110 -27.41 -0.51 -17.87
N GLU A 111 -27.95 0.61 -17.40
CA GLU A 111 -29.39 0.77 -17.13
C GLU A 111 -30.22 0.60 -18.41
#